data_AF-V4W8A0-F1
#
_entry.id   AF-V4W8A0-F1
#
_cell.length_a   1.000
_cell.length_b   1.000
_cell.length_c   1.000
_cell.angle_alpha   90.00
_cell.angle_beta   90.00
_cell.angle_gamma   90.00
#
_symmetry.space_group_name_H-M   'P 1'
#
loop_
_entity.id
_entity.type
_entity.pdbx_description
1 polymer ?
#
loop_
_entity_poly.entity_id
_entity_poly.type
_entity_poly.pdbx_seq_one_letter_code
_entity_poly.pdbx_strand_id
1 'polypeptide(L)'
;MVLLQYTRHFSTLRFFCLHPSSPTPLRRRSFTVRSTSLPFPKHKATYHRELEAAVDVVDRACRLCIDVKKSPFSGEGRVLDKNDQTPVTVADFGVQALVSLELSKLFPSIPLVAEEDSAILLSNNLVDSVASAVADNATSGFGDEPLTHSDVLEAIDRGGKDAVVFCTKPATYWVLDPIDGTRGFLRGSEALYVVGLALVVEGEIVLGVMGCPNWLEDKPCTSTTSMQEYEGNQAGSGIIMVSHVGCGTWTKKLSSIQDTKTLDYWTRCSVDRCCLVHKASFCIPDSQTWESLPLSALFNAKNDADNIGDEEILLVPTCCGRFGVTHINRINQFAST
;
A
#
# COMPACT_ATOMS: atom_id res chain seq x y z
N MET A 1 4.18 -8.93 1.50
CA MET A 1 3.93 -9.69 2.74
C MET A 1 2.89 -10.75 2.42
N VAL A 2 3.16 -11.99 2.80
CA VAL A 2 2.21 -13.10 2.71
C VAL A 2 1.18 -12.95 3.81
N LEU A 3 -0.10 -12.89 3.45
CA LEU A 3 -1.21 -12.85 4.40
C LEU A 3 -1.77 -14.27 4.50
N LEU A 4 -1.42 -14.97 5.58
CA LEU A 4 -2.07 -16.20 5.99
C LEU A 4 -3.11 -15.82 7.04
N GLN A 5 -4.39 -15.89 6.68
CA GLN A 5 -5.46 -15.91 7.65
C GLN A 5 -5.96 -17.35 7.76
N TYR A 6 -5.80 -17.93 8.94
CA TYR A 6 -6.75 -18.92 9.43
C TYR A 6 -7.34 -18.43 10.75
N THR A 7 -8.65 -18.52 10.86
CA THR A 7 -9.42 -18.10 12.03
C THR A 7 -9.15 -19.07 13.19
N ARG A 8 -8.72 -18.55 14.34
CA ARG A 8 -9.36 -18.80 15.65
C ARG A 8 -8.72 -17.96 16.77
N HIS A 9 -9.62 -17.33 17.52
CA HIS A 9 -9.49 -16.51 18.73
C HIS A 9 -8.14 -16.51 19.47
N PHE A 10 -7.62 -15.30 19.78
CA PHE A 10 -7.03 -15.01 21.09
C PHE A 10 -7.15 -13.52 21.47
N SER A 11 -7.22 -13.30 22.78
CA SER A 11 -7.65 -12.09 23.48
C SER A 11 -6.74 -10.85 23.29
N THR A 12 -7.38 -9.68 23.19
CA THR A 12 -6.71 -8.38 23.10
C THR A 12 -6.31 -7.86 24.49
N LEU A 13 -5.04 -7.48 24.66
CA LEU A 13 -4.59 -6.65 25.78
C LEU A 13 -4.49 -5.19 25.30
N ARG A 14 -5.30 -4.31 25.89
CA ARG A 14 -5.31 -2.86 25.62
C ARG A 14 -4.43 -2.15 26.65
N PHE A 15 -3.48 -1.34 26.19
CA PHE A 15 -2.70 -0.46 27.07
C PHE A 15 -3.20 0.99 26.96
N PHE A 16 -3.49 1.60 28.10
CA PHE A 16 -3.86 3.01 28.23
C PHE A 16 -2.61 3.82 28.61
N CYS A 17 -2.42 4.98 28.00
CA CYS A 17 -1.38 5.95 28.41
C CYS A 17 -2.07 7.22 28.94
N LEU A 18 -1.71 7.64 30.16
CA LEU A 18 -2.24 8.81 30.85
C LEU A 18 -1.32 10.03 30.62
N HIS A 19 -1.91 11.19 30.33
CA HIS A 19 -1.24 12.49 30.20
C HIS A 19 -1.02 13.19 31.56
N PRO A 20 -0.03 14.10 31.64
CA PRO A 20 -0.10 15.28 32.52
C PRO A 20 -0.08 16.61 31.74
N SER A 21 -0.59 17.63 32.46
CA SER A 21 -1.12 18.94 32.07
C SER A 21 -0.11 20.02 31.61
N SER A 22 -0.65 21.05 30.94
CA SER A 22 0.00 22.25 30.35
C SER A 22 0.50 23.29 31.38
N PRO A 23 1.26 24.34 30.93
CA PRO A 23 0.66 25.62 30.48
C PRO A 23 1.33 26.29 29.24
N THR A 24 0.67 27.33 28.72
CA THR A 24 0.82 28.11 27.45
C THR A 24 1.67 29.41 27.58
N PRO A 25 1.80 30.31 26.57
CA PRO A 25 2.07 30.15 25.12
C PRO A 25 3.21 31.07 24.59
N LEU A 26 3.85 30.70 23.47
CA LEU A 26 4.50 31.68 22.56
C LEU A 26 4.16 31.35 21.10
N ARG A 27 3.75 32.40 20.39
CA ARG A 27 3.16 32.42 19.05
C ARG A 27 4.15 31.91 17.99
N ARG A 28 3.97 30.68 17.53
CA ARG A 28 4.59 30.13 16.32
C ARG A 28 3.48 29.84 15.31
N ARG A 29 3.64 30.31 14.06
CA ARG A 29 2.75 29.97 12.95
C ARG A 29 2.65 28.45 12.87
N SER A 30 1.45 27.91 13.12
CA SER A 30 1.17 26.49 13.13
C SER A 30 0.81 26.04 11.71
N PHE A 31 1.64 25.21 11.12
CA PHE A 31 1.20 24.31 10.06
C PHE A 31 0.30 23.26 10.72
N THR A 32 -0.92 23.10 10.22
CA THR A 32 -1.84 22.07 10.72
C THR A 32 -1.39 20.71 10.17
N VAL A 33 -0.42 20.08 10.83
CA VAL A 33 -0.07 18.68 10.57
C VAL A 33 -1.10 17.83 11.31
N ARG A 34 -1.99 17.14 10.59
CA ARG A 34 -2.82 16.08 11.19
C ARG A 34 -1.86 15.03 11.73
N SER A 35 -1.85 14.84 13.05
CA SER A 35 -0.94 13.92 13.74
C SER A 35 -1.27 12.47 13.40
N THR A 36 -0.69 11.94 12.32
CA THR A 36 -0.58 10.50 12.05
C THR A 36 0.60 9.95 12.86
N SER A 37 0.51 9.97 14.18
CA SER A 37 1.59 9.42 15.01
C SER A 37 1.76 7.93 14.71
N LEU A 38 2.95 7.55 14.23
CA LEU A 38 3.32 6.14 14.04
C LEU A 38 3.24 5.36 15.37
N PRO A 39 3.00 4.03 15.33
CA PRO A 39 2.72 3.23 16.53
C PRO A 39 3.95 2.96 17.42
N PHE A 40 5.09 3.56 17.10
CA PHE A 40 6.35 3.38 17.79
C PHE A 40 7.10 4.71 17.91
N PRO A 41 7.92 4.85 18.97
CA PRO A 41 8.61 6.11 19.25
C PRO A 41 9.78 6.36 18.28
N LYS A 42 10.05 7.64 18.00
CA LYS A 42 11.09 8.08 17.06
C LYS A 42 12.47 7.48 17.30
N HIS A 43 12.88 7.33 18.57
CA HIS A 43 14.20 6.81 18.92
C HIS A 43 14.42 5.33 18.57
N LYS A 44 13.35 4.57 18.27
CA LYS A 44 13.45 3.17 17.81
C LYS A 44 13.49 3.02 16.30
N ALA A 45 13.22 4.09 15.55
CA ALA A 45 13.05 4.07 14.11
C ALA A 45 13.99 5.09 13.45
N THR A 46 15.12 4.63 12.91
CA THR A 46 16.12 5.47 12.22
C THR A 46 15.51 6.31 11.09
N TYR A 47 14.49 5.80 10.40
CA TYR A 47 13.80 6.46 9.29
C TYR A 47 12.33 6.81 9.64
N HIS A 48 12.10 7.23 10.89
CA HIS A 48 10.75 7.55 11.39
C HIS A 48 10.07 8.65 10.57
N ARG A 49 10.81 9.69 10.20
CA ARG A 49 10.29 10.85 9.48
C ARG A 49 9.93 10.51 8.03
N GLU A 50 10.75 9.67 7.40
CA GLU A 50 10.53 9.11 6.07
C GLU A 50 9.28 8.24 6.07
N LEU A 51 9.11 7.38 7.09
CA LEU A 51 7.89 6.57 7.20
C LEU A 51 6.64 7.42 7.44
N GLU A 52 6.71 8.44 8.29
CA GLU A 52 5.60 9.35 8.56
C GLU A 52 5.13 10.05 7.27
N ALA A 53 6.08 10.54 6.47
CA ALA A 53 5.80 11.13 5.17
C ALA A 53 5.25 10.11 4.15
N ALA A 54 5.81 8.89 4.13
CA ALA A 54 5.35 7.81 3.25
C ALA A 54 3.89 7.42 3.57
N VAL A 55 3.52 7.32 4.84
CA VAL A 55 2.13 7.04 5.27
C VAL A 55 1.18 8.16 4.83
N ASP A 56 1.57 9.41 5.05
CA ASP A 56 0.75 10.57 4.68
C ASP A 56 0.50 10.62 3.17
N VAL A 57 1.54 10.44 2.35
CA VAL A 57 1.40 10.50 0.89
C VAL A 57 0.66 9.28 0.32
N VAL A 58 0.86 8.08 0.86
CA VAL A 58 0.13 6.88 0.42
C VAL A 58 -1.35 6.95 0.81
N ASP A 59 -1.70 7.51 1.97
CA ASP A 59 -3.09 7.76 2.34
C ASP A 59 -3.79 8.68 1.31
N ARG A 60 -3.13 9.76 0.88
CA ARG A 60 -3.66 10.64 -0.18
C ARG A 60 -3.69 9.97 -1.55
N ALA A 61 -2.67 9.19 -1.91
CA ALA A 61 -2.66 8.40 -3.15
C ALA A 61 -3.83 7.41 -3.20
N CYS A 62 -4.18 6.78 -2.08
CA CYS A 62 -5.36 5.93 -1.99
C CYS A 62 -6.66 6.71 -2.25
N ARG A 63 -6.78 7.93 -1.72
CA ARG A 63 -7.94 8.79 -2.00
C ARG A 63 -8.01 9.16 -3.48
N LEU A 64 -6.88 9.55 -4.08
CA LEU A 64 -6.79 9.80 -5.52
C LEU A 64 -7.31 8.61 -6.33
N CYS A 65 -6.87 7.38 -6.02
CA CYS A 65 -7.36 6.17 -6.67
C CYS A 65 -8.89 5.99 -6.54
N ILE A 66 -9.45 6.26 -5.35
CA ILE A 66 -10.89 6.18 -5.09
C ILE A 66 -11.65 7.25 -5.89
N ASP A 67 -11.13 8.47 -5.96
CA ASP A 67 -11.77 9.60 -6.65
C ASP A 67 -11.75 9.41 -8.17
N VAL A 68 -10.63 8.93 -8.73
CA VAL A 68 -10.54 8.55 -10.14
C VAL A 68 -11.57 7.47 -10.47
N LYS A 69 -11.74 6.45 -9.62
CA LYS A 69 -12.76 5.41 -9.80
C LYS A 69 -14.19 5.94 -9.78
N LYS A 70 -14.50 6.84 -8.83
CA LYS A 70 -15.84 7.42 -8.64
C LYS A 70 -16.23 8.43 -9.71
N SER A 71 -15.24 8.98 -10.43
CA SER A 71 -15.49 9.98 -11.46
C SER A 71 -16.47 9.42 -12.51
N PRO A 72 -17.58 10.11 -12.83
CA PRO A 72 -18.60 9.63 -13.79
C PRO A 72 -18.09 9.46 -15.23
N PHE A 73 -16.83 9.85 -15.49
CA PHE A 73 -16.13 9.70 -16.75
C PHE A 73 -15.24 8.43 -16.81
N SER A 74 -15.50 7.40 -15.98
CA SER A 74 -14.78 6.11 -15.97
C SER A 74 -14.99 5.22 -17.22
N GLY A 75 -15.46 5.78 -18.34
CA GLY A 75 -15.63 5.06 -19.60
C GLY A 75 -14.43 5.18 -20.53
N GLU A 76 -13.91 4.03 -21.00
CA GLU A 76 -13.01 3.70 -22.13
C GLU A 76 -11.82 4.61 -22.54
N GLY A 77 -11.80 5.91 -22.24
CA GLY A 77 -10.73 6.85 -22.62
C GLY A 77 -9.69 7.16 -21.54
N ARG A 78 -9.74 6.50 -20.37
CA ARG A 78 -8.80 6.70 -19.24
C ARG A 78 -7.90 5.50 -18.95
N VAL A 79 -8.02 4.46 -19.77
CA VAL A 79 -7.21 3.25 -19.73
C VAL A 79 -6.39 3.22 -21.00
N LEU A 80 -5.08 3.14 -20.86
CA LEU A 80 -4.14 3.00 -21.96
C LEU A 80 -3.46 1.64 -21.81
N ASP A 81 -3.12 1.01 -22.93
CA ASP A 81 -2.26 -0.17 -22.90
C ASP A 81 -0.81 0.26 -23.16
N LYS A 82 0.11 -0.20 -22.32
CA LYS A 82 1.54 -0.07 -22.56
C LYS A 82 1.97 -0.97 -23.73
N ASN A 83 3.21 -0.81 -24.18
CA ASN A 83 3.78 -1.60 -25.28
C ASN A 83 3.73 -3.12 -25.04
N ASP A 84 3.67 -3.57 -23.79
CA ASP A 84 3.57 -4.98 -23.39
C ASP A 84 2.13 -5.46 -23.08
N GLN A 85 1.12 -4.67 -23.47
CA GLN A 85 -0.32 -4.96 -23.25
C GLN A 85 -0.73 -5.03 -21.77
N THR A 86 0.05 -4.39 -20.90
CA THR A 86 -0.37 -4.12 -19.53
C THR A 86 -1.16 -2.80 -19.49
N PRO A 87 -2.30 -2.75 -18.79
CA PRO A 87 -3.10 -1.53 -18.71
C PRO A 87 -2.47 -0.53 -17.73
N VAL A 88 -2.60 0.76 -18.04
CA VAL A 88 -2.25 1.90 -17.20
C VAL A 88 -3.39 2.91 -17.22
N THR A 89 -3.63 3.60 -16.12
CA THR A 89 -4.75 4.55 -15.98
C THR A 89 -4.29 5.91 -15.51
N VAL A 90 -5.19 6.90 -15.58
CA VAL A 90 -5.01 8.22 -14.94
C VAL A 90 -4.62 8.10 -13.46
N ALA A 91 -5.06 7.05 -12.77
CA ALA A 91 -4.72 6.85 -11.36
C ALA A 91 -3.24 6.45 -11.18
N ASP A 92 -2.69 5.57 -12.04
CA ASP A 92 -1.28 5.17 -11.98
C ASP A 92 -0.36 6.39 -12.12
N PHE A 93 -0.60 7.21 -13.15
CA PHE A 93 0.14 8.46 -13.36
C PHE A 93 -0.08 9.49 -12.24
N GLY A 94 -1.32 9.62 -11.76
CA GLY A 94 -1.68 10.56 -10.70
C GLY A 94 -1.02 10.20 -9.36
N VAL A 95 -0.98 8.92 -9.00
CA VAL A 95 -0.27 8.44 -7.81
C VAL A 95 1.22 8.71 -7.94
N GLN A 96 1.84 8.37 -9.07
CA GLN A 96 3.26 8.61 -9.28
C GLN A 96 3.62 10.09 -9.19
N ALA A 97 2.85 10.96 -9.85
CA ALA A 97 3.04 12.40 -9.79
C ALA A 97 2.90 12.92 -8.35
N LEU A 98 1.81 12.56 -7.65
CA LEU A 98 1.55 12.99 -6.27
C LEU A 98 2.68 12.57 -5.33
N VAL A 99 3.10 11.30 -5.38
CA VAL A 99 4.17 10.78 -4.54
C VAL A 99 5.49 11.47 -4.84
N SER A 100 5.84 11.64 -6.11
CA SER A 100 7.05 12.34 -6.54
C SER A 100 7.09 13.79 -6.08
N LEU A 101 5.98 14.54 -6.23
CA LEU A 101 5.88 15.94 -5.80
C LEU A 101 6.05 16.09 -4.28
N GLU A 102 5.42 15.22 -3.49
CA GLU A 102 5.48 15.34 -2.02
C GLU A 102 6.80 14.86 -1.43
N LEU A 103 7.36 13.76 -1.95
CA LEU A 103 8.66 13.26 -1.47
C LEU A 103 9.82 14.16 -1.89
N SER A 104 9.80 14.75 -3.10
CA SER A 104 10.83 15.69 -3.52
C SER A 104 10.87 16.97 -2.68
N LYS A 105 9.72 17.44 -2.17
CA LYS A 105 9.67 18.56 -1.20
C LYS A 105 10.35 18.22 0.12
N LEU A 106 10.12 17.01 0.64
CA LEU A 106 10.55 16.61 1.99
C LEU A 106 11.97 16.01 2.02
N PHE A 107 12.36 15.34 0.94
CA PHE A 107 13.58 14.55 0.79
C PHE A 107 14.20 14.73 -0.61
N PRO A 108 14.57 15.96 -1.02
CA PRO A 108 15.05 16.25 -2.38
C PRO A 108 16.32 15.49 -2.79
N SER A 109 17.08 14.97 -1.82
CA SER A 109 18.30 14.19 -2.07
C SER A 109 18.07 12.69 -2.28
N ILE A 110 16.84 12.20 -2.10
CA ILE A 110 16.51 10.78 -2.25
C ILE A 110 15.72 10.62 -3.56
N PRO A 111 16.29 10.00 -4.60
CA PRO A 111 15.61 9.81 -5.87
C PRO A 111 14.44 8.83 -5.74
N LEU A 112 13.49 8.93 -6.66
CA LEU A 112 12.36 8.02 -6.80
C LEU A 112 12.60 7.09 -8.00
N VAL A 113 12.26 5.82 -7.84
CA VAL A 113 12.16 4.84 -8.92
C VAL A 113 10.71 4.36 -8.97
N ALA A 114 10.08 4.52 -10.12
CA ALA A 114 8.68 4.18 -10.37
C ALA A 114 8.49 3.62 -11.79
N GLU A 115 7.30 3.12 -12.07
CA GLU A 115 7.03 2.37 -13.30
C GLU A 115 6.76 3.26 -14.53
N GLU A 116 6.07 4.39 -14.34
CA GLU A 116 5.49 5.17 -15.43
C GLU A 116 6.41 6.27 -15.97
N ASP A 117 6.16 6.67 -17.22
CA ASP A 117 6.81 7.81 -17.88
C ASP A 117 5.74 8.73 -18.53
N SER A 118 6.06 10.01 -18.71
CA SER A 118 5.10 11.00 -19.17
C SER A 118 4.81 10.95 -20.68
N ALA A 119 5.59 10.20 -21.47
CA ALA A 119 5.44 10.15 -22.93
C ALA A 119 4.09 9.56 -23.35
N ILE A 120 3.59 8.60 -22.57
CA ILE A 120 2.27 7.99 -22.77
C ILE A 120 1.14 9.03 -22.54
N LEU A 121 1.29 9.93 -21.56
CA LEU A 121 0.28 10.96 -21.29
C LEU A 121 0.20 12.01 -22.40
N LEU A 122 1.36 12.45 -22.89
CA LEU A 122 1.45 13.47 -23.93
C LEU A 122 0.83 12.98 -25.25
N SER A 123 1.03 11.72 -25.59
CA SER A 123 0.47 11.13 -26.82
C SER A 123 -1.05 10.91 -26.76
N ASN A 124 -1.64 10.87 -25.56
CA ASN A 124 -3.06 10.56 -25.35
C ASN A 124 -3.89 11.73 -24.77
N ASN A 125 -3.31 12.93 -24.64
CA ASN A 125 -3.97 14.13 -24.10
C ASN A 125 -4.61 13.93 -22.70
N LEU A 126 -3.99 13.13 -21.84
CA LEU A 126 -4.51 12.83 -20.49
C LEU A 126 -3.93 13.74 -19.39
N VAL A 127 -3.03 14.66 -19.74
CA VAL A 127 -2.31 15.52 -18.79
C VAL A 127 -3.28 16.31 -17.91
N ASP A 128 -4.33 16.88 -18.47
CA ASP A 128 -5.33 17.65 -17.74
C ASP A 128 -6.06 16.80 -16.69
N SER A 129 -6.40 15.56 -17.05
CA SER A 129 -7.08 14.62 -16.14
C SER A 129 -6.18 14.21 -14.98
N VAL A 130 -4.89 13.96 -15.26
CA VAL A 130 -3.89 13.65 -14.23
C VAL A 130 -3.65 14.87 -13.34
N ALA A 131 -3.43 16.04 -13.93
CA ALA A 131 -3.18 17.28 -13.20
C ALA A 131 -4.32 17.64 -12.25
N SER A 132 -5.58 17.51 -12.70
CA SER A 132 -6.76 17.70 -11.85
C SER A 132 -6.77 16.70 -10.68
N ALA A 133 -6.55 15.40 -10.95
CA ALA A 133 -6.57 14.37 -9.91
C ALA A 133 -5.48 14.59 -8.85
N VAL A 134 -4.30 15.05 -9.27
CA VAL A 134 -3.17 15.39 -8.39
C VAL A 134 -3.48 16.64 -7.58
N ALA A 135 -3.99 17.71 -8.20
CA ALA A 135 -4.28 18.97 -7.52
C ALA A 135 -5.30 18.81 -6.38
N ASP A 136 -6.31 17.96 -6.56
CA ASP A 136 -7.33 17.68 -5.55
C ASP A 136 -6.76 16.93 -4.32
N ASN A 137 -5.63 16.25 -4.48
CA ASN A 137 -5.02 15.38 -3.47
C ASN A 137 -3.64 15.83 -2.99
N ALA A 138 -3.03 16.85 -3.59
CA ALA A 138 -1.72 17.37 -3.21
C ALA A 138 -1.80 18.30 -2.00
N THR A 139 -0.69 18.40 -1.26
CA THR A 139 -0.62 19.36 -0.15
C THR A 139 -0.58 20.78 -0.73
N SER A 140 -1.40 21.69 -0.21
CA SER A 140 -1.40 23.11 -0.59
C SER A 140 -0.03 23.72 -0.26
N GLY A 141 0.86 23.76 -1.26
CA GLY A 141 2.27 24.07 -1.00
C GLY A 141 3.16 24.27 -2.23
N PHE A 142 2.61 24.31 -3.45
CA PHE A 142 3.32 24.79 -4.65
C PHE A 142 3.34 26.32 -4.69
N GLY A 143 3.77 26.97 -3.60
CA GLY A 143 3.51 28.40 -3.42
C GLY A 143 2.00 28.70 -3.45
N ASP A 144 1.62 29.97 -3.55
CA ASP A 144 0.22 30.36 -3.84
C ASP A 144 -0.19 30.07 -5.29
N GLU A 145 0.66 29.40 -6.08
CA GLU A 145 0.42 29.15 -7.51
C GLU A 145 -0.16 27.74 -7.75
N PRO A 146 -1.11 27.63 -8.70
CA PRO A 146 -1.70 26.35 -9.06
C PRO A 146 -0.68 25.43 -9.72
N LEU A 147 -0.81 24.12 -9.45
CA LEU A 147 0.01 23.09 -10.08
C LEU A 147 -0.09 23.16 -11.61
N THR A 148 1.03 23.31 -12.31
CA THR A 148 1.04 23.38 -13.77
C THR A 148 1.15 21.99 -14.40
N HIS A 149 0.81 21.87 -15.69
CA HIS A 149 1.02 20.64 -16.45
C HIS A 149 2.50 20.24 -16.48
N SER A 150 3.40 21.22 -16.55
CA SER A 150 4.84 20.96 -16.54
C SER A 150 5.28 20.33 -15.23
N ASP A 151 4.75 20.78 -14.09
CA ASP A 151 5.09 20.22 -12.78
C ASP A 151 4.68 18.76 -12.66
N VAL A 152 3.52 18.40 -13.22
CA VAL A 152 3.00 17.03 -13.23
C VAL A 152 3.86 16.13 -14.10
N LEU A 153 4.17 16.56 -15.33
CA LEU A 153 5.01 15.78 -16.26
C LEU A 153 6.41 15.56 -15.68
N GLU A 154 7.04 16.62 -15.17
CA GLU A 154 8.34 16.53 -14.53
C GLU A 154 8.31 15.60 -13.30
N ALA A 155 7.23 15.62 -12.54
CA ALA A 155 7.09 14.72 -11.39
C ALA A 155 6.98 13.25 -11.77
N ILE A 156 6.28 12.94 -12.85
CA ILE A 156 6.23 11.56 -13.38
C ILE A 156 7.63 11.16 -13.84
N ASP A 157 8.29 12.00 -14.63
CA ASP A 157 9.58 11.67 -15.23
C ASP A 157 10.73 11.60 -14.20
N ARG A 158 10.63 12.28 -13.05
CA ARG A 158 11.57 12.09 -11.91
C ARG A 158 11.62 10.65 -11.38
N GLY A 159 10.55 9.87 -11.58
CA GLY A 159 10.47 8.46 -11.20
C GLY A 159 10.78 7.49 -12.34
N GLY A 160 10.85 7.97 -13.58
CA GLY A 160 10.93 7.13 -14.77
C GLY A 160 12.25 6.36 -14.90
N LYS A 161 12.28 5.42 -15.85
CA LYS A 161 13.39 4.45 -16.05
C LYS A 161 14.77 5.09 -16.26
N ASP A 162 14.81 6.28 -16.86
CA ASP A 162 16.05 7.00 -17.18
C ASP A 162 16.40 8.09 -16.15
N ALA A 163 15.61 8.24 -15.08
CA ALA A 163 15.76 9.32 -14.12
C ALA A 163 16.94 9.13 -13.15
N VAL A 164 17.33 7.89 -12.88
CA VAL A 164 18.31 7.56 -11.85
C VAL A 164 19.39 6.62 -12.39
N VAL A 165 20.63 7.11 -12.44
CA VAL A 165 21.81 6.28 -12.76
C VAL A 165 22.49 5.90 -11.44
N PHE A 166 22.32 4.63 -11.04
CA PHE A 166 23.00 4.10 -9.87
C PHE A 166 24.49 3.85 -10.17
N CYS A 167 25.36 4.40 -9.33
CA CYS A 167 26.81 4.18 -9.40
C CYS A 167 27.21 2.90 -8.65
N THR A 168 28.51 2.61 -8.57
CA THR A 168 29.07 1.42 -7.88
C THR A 168 28.92 1.42 -6.35
N LYS A 169 28.38 2.48 -5.75
CA LYS A 169 28.09 2.54 -4.31
C LYS A 169 26.65 2.07 -4.04
N PRO A 170 26.41 1.41 -2.90
CA PRO A 170 25.07 0.98 -2.54
C PRO A 170 24.14 2.19 -2.45
N ALA A 171 23.00 2.12 -3.12
CA ALA A 171 22.14 3.26 -3.39
C ALA A 171 21.06 3.46 -2.32
N THR A 172 20.64 4.72 -2.15
CA THR A 172 19.49 5.11 -1.32
C THR A 172 18.44 5.75 -2.21
N TYR A 173 17.23 5.19 -2.25
CA TYR A 173 16.17 5.61 -3.17
C TYR A 173 14.80 5.14 -2.69
N TRP A 174 13.76 5.86 -3.10
CA TRP A 174 12.37 5.42 -2.98
C TRP A 174 12.02 4.48 -4.12
N VAL A 175 11.20 3.47 -3.85
CA VAL A 175 10.61 2.59 -4.86
C VAL A 175 9.10 2.68 -4.74
N LEU A 176 8.45 3.01 -5.84
CA LEU A 176 7.01 3.14 -5.94
C LEU A 176 6.47 2.21 -7.02
N ASP A 177 5.47 1.42 -6.64
CA ASP A 177 4.50 0.87 -7.57
C ASP A 177 3.20 1.66 -7.37
N PRO A 178 2.82 2.53 -8.32
CA PRO A 178 1.68 3.42 -8.13
C PRO A 178 0.39 2.64 -7.96
N ILE A 179 0.21 1.53 -8.69
CA ILE A 179 -0.92 0.60 -8.56
C ILE A 179 -0.44 -0.82 -8.90
N ASP A 180 -0.08 -1.59 -7.87
CA ASP A 180 0.12 -3.03 -8.02
C ASP A 180 -1.26 -3.69 -8.24
N GLY A 181 -1.41 -4.31 -9.40
CA GLY A 181 -2.66 -4.93 -9.84
C GLY A 181 -3.61 -3.99 -10.59
N THR A 182 -3.14 -3.20 -11.55
CA THR A 182 -3.97 -2.30 -12.39
C THR A 182 -5.15 -3.03 -13.06
N ARG A 183 -5.01 -4.30 -13.46
CA ARG A 183 -6.14 -5.11 -13.94
C ARG A 183 -7.23 -5.31 -12.87
N GLY A 184 -6.81 -5.52 -11.61
CA GLY A 184 -7.72 -5.58 -10.47
C GLY A 184 -8.35 -4.22 -10.19
N PHE A 185 -7.58 -3.14 -10.30
CA PHE A 185 -8.10 -1.78 -10.21
C PHE A 185 -9.26 -1.56 -11.21
N LEU A 186 -9.10 -1.95 -12.48
CA LEU A 186 -10.13 -1.83 -13.52
C LEU A 186 -11.38 -2.68 -13.31
N ARG A 187 -11.25 -3.85 -12.66
CA ARG A 187 -12.39 -4.75 -12.39
C ARG A 187 -13.37 -4.24 -11.32
N GLY A 188 -13.09 -3.09 -10.70
CA GLY A 188 -14.02 -2.42 -9.78
C GLY A 188 -13.76 -2.74 -8.31
N SER A 189 -14.83 -2.78 -7.51
CA SER A 189 -14.76 -2.88 -6.03
C SER A 189 -14.46 -4.28 -5.51
N GLU A 190 -14.60 -5.32 -6.34
CA GLU A 190 -14.42 -6.72 -5.93
C GLU A 190 -12.97 -7.19 -5.99
N ALA A 191 -12.13 -6.50 -6.77
CA ALA A 191 -10.72 -6.85 -6.92
C ALA A 191 -9.82 -5.94 -6.08
N LEU A 192 -8.77 -6.55 -5.53
CA LEU A 192 -7.75 -5.86 -4.75
C LEU A 192 -6.72 -5.19 -5.68
N TYR A 193 -6.25 -4.03 -5.25
CA TYR A 193 -5.09 -3.32 -5.79
C TYR A 193 -4.37 -2.63 -4.64
N VAL A 194 -3.08 -2.33 -4.81
CA VAL A 194 -2.25 -1.75 -3.76
C VAL A 194 -1.46 -0.56 -4.29
N VAL A 195 -1.39 0.51 -3.51
CA VAL A 195 -0.37 1.55 -3.70
C VAL A 195 0.83 1.17 -2.83
N GLY A 196 1.97 0.87 -3.45
CA GLY A 196 3.15 0.34 -2.76
C GLY A 196 4.31 1.32 -2.76
N LEU A 197 4.79 1.72 -1.58
CA LEU A 197 5.95 2.61 -1.43
C LEU A 197 6.96 2.02 -0.45
N ALA A 198 8.24 2.02 -0.82
CA ALA A 198 9.32 1.56 0.05
C ALA A 198 10.54 2.50 -0.03
N LEU A 199 11.32 2.53 1.04
CA LEU A 199 12.63 3.18 1.04
C LEU A 199 13.71 2.10 1.07
N VAL A 200 14.64 2.20 0.13
CA VAL A 200 15.88 1.42 0.09
C VAL A 200 17.01 2.30 0.58
N VAL A 201 17.82 1.80 1.51
CA VAL A 201 19.05 2.45 1.98
C VAL A 201 20.18 1.46 1.88
N GLU A 202 21.24 1.86 1.18
CA GLU A 202 22.40 1.03 0.93
C GLU A 202 22.06 -0.36 0.34
N GLY A 203 21.04 -0.40 -0.54
CA GLY A 203 20.56 -1.65 -1.17
C GLY A 203 19.62 -2.50 -0.34
N GLU A 204 19.38 -2.15 0.93
CA GLU A 204 18.45 -2.85 1.83
C GLU A 204 17.14 -2.08 1.96
N ILE A 205 16.01 -2.79 1.94
CA ILE A 205 14.70 -2.16 2.20
C ILE A 205 14.66 -1.85 3.71
N VAL A 206 14.41 -0.58 4.08
CA VAL A 206 14.41 -0.15 5.51
C VAL A 206 13.04 0.23 6.06
N LEU A 207 12.06 0.44 5.19
CA LEU A 207 10.64 0.62 5.52
C LEU A 207 9.77 0.34 4.30
N GLY A 208 8.48 0.10 4.53
CA GLY A 208 7.47 -0.06 3.49
C GLY A 208 6.09 0.42 3.94
N VAL A 209 5.30 0.92 2.99
CA VAL A 209 3.92 1.34 3.16
C VAL A 209 3.09 0.75 2.02
N MET A 210 1.98 0.11 2.37
CA MET A 210 1.00 -0.40 1.41
C MET A 210 -0.36 0.19 1.72
N GLY A 211 -0.93 0.89 0.76
CA GLY A 211 -2.31 1.34 0.79
C GLY A 211 -3.21 0.34 0.05
N CYS A 212 -4.23 -0.19 0.72
CA CYS A 212 -5.15 -1.20 0.18
C CYS A 212 -6.60 -0.68 0.25
N PRO A 213 -7.05 0.14 -0.71
CA PRO A 213 -8.33 0.85 -0.60
C PRO A 213 -9.56 -0.06 -0.60
N ASN A 214 -9.49 -1.18 -1.32
CA ASN A 214 -10.58 -2.14 -1.46
C ASN A 214 -10.51 -3.27 -0.41
N TRP A 215 -9.61 -3.19 0.56
CA TRP A 215 -9.49 -4.24 1.58
C TRP A 215 -10.72 -4.24 2.49
N LEU A 216 -11.40 -5.38 2.58
CA LEU A 216 -12.49 -5.61 3.51
C LEU A 216 -11.95 -6.39 4.71
N GLU A 217 -12.05 -5.83 5.92
CA GLU A 217 -11.86 -6.62 7.13
C GLU A 217 -13.03 -7.59 7.27
N ASP A 218 -12.73 -8.87 7.52
CA ASP A 218 -13.74 -9.85 7.92
C ASP A 218 -14.49 -9.34 9.16
N LYS A 219 -15.75 -8.95 8.98
CA LYS A 219 -16.65 -8.77 10.13
C LYS A 219 -16.80 -10.14 10.78
N PRO A 220 -16.65 -10.28 12.12
CA PRO A 220 -16.95 -11.54 12.77
C PRO A 220 -18.42 -11.88 12.50
N CYS A 221 -18.66 -12.99 11.81
CA CYS A 221 -20.00 -13.52 11.56
C CYS A 221 -20.64 -13.91 12.90
N THR A 222 -21.32 -12.98 13.57
CA THR A 222 -22.35 -13.32 14.55
C THR A 222 -23.63 -13.61 13.79
N SER A 223 -23.82 -14.87 13.40
CA SER A 223 -25.09 -15.36 12.89
C SER A 223 -26.11 -15.41 14.02
N THR A 224 -27.18 -14.61 13.96
CA THR A 224 -28.57 -15.11 13.84
C THR A 224 -29.59 -13.98 13.63
N THR A 225 -30.41 -14.15 12.59
CA THR A 225 -31.82 -13.71 12.49
C THR A 225 -32.14 -12.22 12.30
N SER A 226 -32.26 -11.78 11.06
CA SER A 226 -33.56 -11.49 10.41
C SER A 226 -33.34 -10.72 9.10
N MET A 227 -34.09 -11.12 8.09
CA MET A 227 -34.19 -10.50 6.78
C MET A 227 -34.53 -9.02 6.92
N GLN A 228 -33.62 -8.16 6.47
CA GLN A 228 -33.93 -6.81 6.02
C GLN A 228 -32.83 -6.38 5.04
N GLU A 229 -33.19 -6.36 3.76
CA GLU A 229 -32.45 -5.68 2.71
C GLU A 229 -32.31 -4.21 3.10
N TYR A 230 -31.11 -3.83 3.51
CA TYR A 230 -30.68 -2.44 3.54
C TYR A 230 -29.57 -2.28 2.50
N GLU A 231 -29.95 -1.78 1.34
CA GLU A 231 -29.04 -1.11 0.42
C GLU A 231 -28.42 0.09 1.15
N GLY A 232 -27.21 -0.13 1.67
CA GLY A 232 -26.37 0.90 2.25
C GLY A 232 -24.94 0.63 1.83
N ASN A 233 -24.44 1.44 0.90
CA ASN A 233 -23.06 1.50 0.43
C ASN A 233 -22.06 1.77 1.58
N GLN A 234 -21.86 0.82 2.48
CA GLN A 234 -20.69 0.81 3.37
C GLN A 234 -19.57 0.07 2.63
N ALA A 235 -18.99 0.76 1.64
CA ALA A 235 -17.69 0.38 1.12
C ALA A 235 -16.75 0.26 2.33
N GLY A 236 -16.15 -0.92 2.54
CA GLY A 236 -15.25 -1.13 3.65
C GLY A 236 -14.19 -0.04 3.67
N SER A 237 -13.89 0.49 4.85
CA SER A 237 -12.74 1.36 5.01
C SER A 237 -11.52 0.50 4.72
N GLY A 238 -10.86 0.72 3.56
CA GLY A 238 -9.60 0.05 3.23
C GLY A 238 -8.56 0.22 4.33
N ILE A 239 -7.36 -0.33 4.13
CA ILE A 239 -6.31 -0.27 5.16
C ILE A 239 -5.04 0.39 4.63
N ILE A 240 -4.24 0.91 5.55
CA ILE A 240 -2.82 1.17 5.36
C ILE A 240 -2.04 0.19 6.20
N MET A 241 -1.04 -0.45 5.61
CA MET A 241 -0.05 -1.26 6.28
C MET A 241 1.31 -0.59 6.23
N VAL A 242 2.06 -0.65 7.32
CA VAL A 242 3.41 -0.09 7.43
C VAL A 242 4.37 -1.09 8.04
N SER A 243 5.63 -1.05 7.61
CA SER A 243 6.73 -1.78 8.23
C SER A 243 7.97 -0.90 8.35
N HIS A 244 8.77 -1.11 9.40
CA HIS A 244 10.07 -0.46 9.60
C HIS A 244 11.03 -1.37 10.35
N VAL A 245 12.33 -1.34 9.99
CA VAL A 245 13.34 -2.25 10.57
C VAL A 245 13.37 -2.04 12.08
N GLY A 246 13.32 -3.13 12.85
CA GLY A 246 13.31 -3.08 14.32
C GLY A 246 12.00 -2.58 14.96
N CYS A 247 10.97 -2.25 14.17
CA CYS A 247 9.67 -1.79 14.67
C CYS A 247 8.50 -2.71 14.31
N GLY A 248 8.73 -3.70 13.45
CA GLY A 248 7.72 -4.65 12.98
C GLY A 248 6.71 -4.03 12.01
N THR A 249 5.60 -4.74 11.80
CA THR A 249 4.54 -4.38 10.85
C THR A 249 3.25 -4.02 11.58
N TRP A 250 2.54 -3.02 11.07
CA TRP A 250 1.33 -2.49 11.67
C TRP A 250 0.31 -2.13 10.59
N THR A 251 -0.98 -2.20 10.92
CA THR A 251 -2.08 -1.77 10.06
C THR A 251 -2.96 -0.76 10.74
N LYS A 252 -3.59 0.11 9.96
CA LYS A 252 -4.70 0.96 10.40
C LYS A 252 -5.72 1.10 9.29
N LYS A 253 -6.90 1.60 9.64
CA LYS A 253 -7.93 1.92 8.63
C LYS A 253 -7.52 3.15 7.84
N LEU A 254 -7.82 3.11 6.55
CA LEU A 254 -7.72 4.26 5.66
C LEU A 254 -8.70 5.31 6.16
N SER A 255 -8.24 6.55 6.23
CA SER A 255 -9.03 7.64 6.79
C SER A 255 -10.23 7.97 5.88
N SER A 256 -11.44 7.72 6.37
CA SER A 256 -12.67 8.03 5.63
C SER A 256 -12.92 9.53 5.58
N ILE A 257 -13.35 10.03 4.43
CA ILE A 257 -13.74 11.43 4.21
C ILE A 257 -14.94 11.82 5.11
N GLN A 258 -15.76 10.85 5.52
CA GLN A 258 -17.03 11.11 6.22
C GLN A 258 -17.00 10.87 7.73
N ASP A 259 -15.92 10.28 8.27
CA ASP A 259 -15.92 9.79 9.64
C ASP A 259 -14.87 10.53 10.49
N THR A 260 -15.29 11.63 11.11
CA THR A 260 -14.46 12.42 12.05
C THR A 260 -14.31 11.74 13.42
N LYS A 261 -14.91 10.55 13.61
CA LYS A 261 -14.93 9.79 14.86
C LYS A 261 -14.21 8.44 14.80
N THR A 262 -13.67 8.02 13.65
CA THR A 262 -12.88 6.80 13.60
C THR A 262 -11.57 7.01 14.36
N LEU A 263 -11.43 6.22 15.42
CA LEU A 263 -10.27 6.21 16.28
C LEU A 263 -9.10 5.60 15.48
N ASP A 264 -8.13 6.43 15.11
CA ASP A 264 -6.99 6.11 14.23
C ASP A 264 -5.97 5.23 14.98
N TYR A 265 -6.37 3.99 15.28
CA TYR A 265 -5.53 3.04 15.99
C TYR A 265 -4.78 2.13 15.04
N TRP A 266 -3.49 2.00 15.33
CA TRP A 266 -2.64 0.98 14.74
C TRP A 266 -2.84 -0.37 15.44
N THR A 267 -2.97 -1.42 14.64
CA THR A 267 -2.97 -2.81 15.07
C THR A 267 -1.64 -3.44 14.66
N ARG A 268 -0.93 -4.06 15.60
CA ARG A 268 0.31 -4.76 15.27
C ARG A 268 -0.02 -6.00 14.46
N CYS A 269 0.61 -6.16 13.30
CA CYS A 269 0.56 -7.41 12.56
C CYS A 269 1.46 -8.42 13.26
N SER A 270 0.93 -9.62 13.48
CA SER A 270 1.69 -10.77 13.95
C SER A 270 1.93 -11.70 12.78
N VAL A 271 3.14 -12.26 12.70
CA VAL A 271 3.43 -13.34 11.78
C VAL A 271 3.26 -14.67 12.53
N ASP A 272 2.68 -15.64 11.84
CA ASP A 272 2.63 -17.00 12.36
C ASP A 272 4.03 -17.58 12.48
N ARG A 273 4.21 -18.45 13.48
CA ARG A 273 5.47 -19.17 13.66
C ARG A 273 5.66 -20.16 12.52
N CYS A 274 6.91 -20.44 12.16
CA CYS A 274 7.24 -21.43 11.12
C CYS A 274 6.64 -22.82 11.39
N CYS A 275 6.37 -23.17 12.65
CA CYS A 275 5.70 -24.42 13.01
C CYS A 275 4.24 -24.50 12.52
N LEU A 276 3.64 -23.42 12.04
CA LEU A 276 2.30 -23.37 11.49
C LEU A 276 2.28 -23.41 9.95
N VAL A 277 3.44 -23.58 9.30
CA VAL A 277 3.54 -23.62 7.82
C VAL A 277 2.68 -24.74 7.21
N HIS A 278 2.52 -25.88 7.88
CA HIS A 278 1.62 -26.96 7.42
C HIS A 278 0.13 -26.54 7.37
N LYS A 279 -0.25 -25.50 8.13
CA LYS A 279 -1.63 -24.97 8.13
C LYS A 279 -1.85 -23.92 7.05
N ALA A 280 -0.82 -23.58 6.30
CA ALA A 280 -0.88 -22.55 5.28
C ALA A 280 -1.42 -23.09 3.95
N SER A 281 -2.10 -22.21 3.22
CA SER A 281 -2.49 -22.44 1.83
C SER A 281 -1.52 -21.72 0.90
N PHE A 282 -1.09 -22.40 -0.16
CA PHE A 282 -0.12 -21.88 -1.11
C PHE A 282 -0.74 -21.83 -2.50
N CYS A 283 -0.40 -20.82 -3.27
CA CYS A 283 -0.71 -20.78 -4.70
C CYS A 283 0.64 -20.77 -5.43
N ILE A 284 0.83 -21.63 -6.41
CA ILE A 284 2.03 -21.65 -7.26
C ILE A 284 1.64 -21.26 -8.68
N PRO A 285 2.45 -20.47 -9.41
CA PRO A 285 2.15 -20.12 -10.80
C PRO A 285 2.10 -21.39 -11.66
N ASP A 286 1.27 -21.40 -12.70
CA ASP A 286 1.16 -22.55 -13.62
C ASP A 286 2.50 -22.95 -14.28
N SER A 287 3.46 -22.02 -14.34
CA SER A 287 4.81 -22.24 -14.85
C SER A 287 5.75 -22.97 -13.88
N GLN A 288 5.32 -23.19 -12.63
CA GLN A 288 6.14 -23.73 -11.55
C GLN A 288 5.47 -24.94 -10.89
N THR A 289 6.27 -25.97 -10.56
CA THR A 289 5.77 -27.12 -9.80
C THR A 289 6.14 -27.02 -8.33
N TRP A 290 5.37 -27.69 -7.46
CA TRP A 290 5.64 -27.72 -6.02
C TRP A 290 7.07 -28.17 -5.71
N GLU A 291 7.54 -29.20 -6.42
CA GLU A 291 8.85 -29.82 -6.22
C GLU A 291 10.01 -28.84 -6.42
N SER A 292 9.80 -27.78 -7.22
CA SER A 292 10.81 -26.74 -7.44
C SER A 292 10.95 -25.75 -6.27
N LEU A 293 10.02 -25.76 -5.30
CA LEU A 293 10.06 -24.87 -4.15
C LEU A 293 10.90 -25.46 -3.01
N PRO A 294 11.69 -24.66 -2.27
CA PRO A 294 12.48 -25.15 -1.14
C PRO A 294 11.65 -25.88 -0.05
N LEU A 295 10.36 -25.53 0.07
CA LEU A 295 9.45 -26.15 1.03
C LEU A 295 9.06 -27.59 0.66
N SER A 296 9.23 -28.02 -0.59
CA SER A 296 8.95 -29.39 -1.02
C SER A 296 9.86 -30.43 -0.34
N ALA A 297 11.02 -30.00 0.17
CA ALA A 297 11.91 -30.84 0.95
C ALA A 297 11.36 -31.18 2.35
N LEU A 298 10.36 -30.43 2.81
CA LEU A 298 9.80 -30.53 4.17
C LEU A 298 8.32 -30.92 4.19
N PHE A 299 7.58 -30.67 3.11
CA PHE A 299 6.13 -30.87 3.05
C PHE A 299 5.68 -31.44 1.70
N ASN A 300 4.68 -32.32 1.76
CA ASN A 300 3.97 -32.81 0.57
C ASN A 300 2.82 -31.87 0.20
N ALA A 301 2.53 -31.73 -1.09
CA ALA A 301 1.41 -30.91 -1.56
C ALA A 301 0.14 -31.73 -1.79
N LYS A 302 -1.01 -31.15 -1.44
CA LYS A 302 -2.36 -31.65 -1.76
C LYS A 302 -3.19 -30.53 -2.38
N ASN A 303 -4.10 -30.91 -3.28
CA ASN A 303 -5.05 -29.97 -3.89
C ASN A 303 -6.45 -30.03 -3.25
N ASP A 304 -6.64 -30.94 -2.28
CA ASP A 304 -7.89 -31.14 -1.57
C ASP A 304 -7.80 -30.58 -0.15
N ALA A 305 -8.80 -29.79 0.24
CA ALA A 305 -8.89 -29.15 1.55
C ALA A 305 -9.34 -30.12 2.65
N ASP A 306 -9.88 -31.29 2.28
CA ASP A 306 -10.32 -32.29 3.23
C ASP A 306 -9.11 -33.05 3.81
N ASN A 307 -8.89 -32.86 5.12
CA ASN A 307 -7.96 -33.66 5.93
C ASN A 307 -6.47 -33.50 5.56
N ILE A 308 -5.95 -32.28 5.76
CA ILE A 308 -4.53 -31.93 5.60
C ILE A 308 -3.76 -32.42 6.85
N GLY A 309 -2.82 -33.34 6.67
CA GLY A 309 -1.93 -33.82 7.74
C GLY A 309 -0.83 -32.81 8.13
N ASP A 310 -0.13 -33.08 9.22
CA ASP A 310 0.90 -32.16 9.78
C ASP A 310 2.14 -31.97 8.89
N GLU A 311 2.35 -32.81 7.88
CA GLU A 311 3.42 -32.73 6.86
C GLU A 311 2.89 -32.44 5.45
N GLU A 312 1.62 -32.06 5.35
CA GLU A 312 0.96 -31.76 4.08
C GLU A 312 0.57 -30.28 4.01
N ILE A 313 0.57 -29.75 2.79
CA ILE A 313 0.24 -28.37 2.50
C ILE A 313 -0.83 -28.32 1.42
N LEU A 314 -1.82 -27.43 1.59
CA LEU A 314 -2.84 -27.19 0.58
C LEU A 314 -2.33 -26.24 -0.51
N LEU A 315 -2.28 -26.75 -1.74
CA LEU A 315 -2.16 -25.96 -2.95
C LEU A 315 -3.56 -25.53 -3.42
N VAL A 316 -3.72 -24.23 -3.60
CA VAL A 316 -4.92 -23.61 -4.10
C VAL A 316 -4.64 -23.08 -5.51
N PRO A 317 -5.56 -23.25 -6.47
CA PRO A 317 -5.39 -22.70 -7.81
C PRO A 317 -5.13 -21.19 -7.78
N THR A 318 -4.28 -20.72 -8.70
CA THR A 318 -4.07 -19.30 -8.96
C THR A 318 -5.36 -18.66 -9.44
N CYS A 319 -6.10 -18.04 -8.51
CA CYS A 319 -7.27 -17.23 -8.81
C CYS A 319 -6.85 -15.76 -8.83
N CYS A 320 -7.21 -15.07 -9.93
CA CYS A 320 -6.98 -13.63 -10.09
C CYS A 320 -7.69 -12.86 -8.97
N GLY A 321 -6.97 -12.50 -7.89
CA GLY A 321 -7.51 -11.74 -6.77
C GLY A 321 -7.12 -12.24 -5.38
N ARG A 322 -6.48 -13.41 -5.22
CA ARG A 322 -5.85 -13.81 -3.95
C ARG A 322 -4.35 -13.52 -3.98
N PHE A 323 -3.84 -12.81 -2.98
CA PHE A 323 -2.40 -12.64 -2.77
C PHE A 323 -1.77 -14.01 -2.49
N GLY A 324 -1.23 -14.63 -3.54
CA GLY A 324 -0.51 -15.89 -3.47
C GLY A 324 0.89 -15.70 -2.87
N VAL A 325 1.29 -16.66 -2.05
CA VAL A 325 2.61 -16.72 -1.42
C VAL A 325 3.61 -17.29 -2.40
N THR A 326 4.23 -16.44 -3.22
CA THR A 326 5.25 -16.90 -4.18
C THR A 326 6.61 -16.22 -4.05
N HIS A 327 6.76 -15.19 -3.21
CA HIS A 327 8.07 -14.60 -2.94
C HIS A 327 8.31 -14.37 -1.43
N ILE A 328 8.86 -15.38 -0.76
CA ILE A 328 9.30 -15.32 0.64
C ILE A 328 10.63 -14.55 0.82
N ASN A 329 11.31 -14.16 -0.25
CA ASN A 329 12.76 -13.84 -0.14
C ASN A 329 13.18 -12.38 0.00
N ARG A 330 12.30 -11.36 0.13
CA ARG A 330 12.79 -9.98 0.33
C ARG A 330 12.07 -9.06 1.33
N ILE A 331 10.96 -9.49 1.95
CA ILE A 331 10.24 -8.64 2.94
C ILE A 331 10.33 -9.21 4.37
N ASN A 332 10.89 -10.41 4.55
CA ASN A 332 11.02 -11.05 5.87
C ASN A 332 12.06 -10.41 6.80
N GLN A 333 12.85 -9.42 6.36
CA GLN A 333 13.83 -8.74 7.24
C GLN A 333 13.18 -7.96 8.40
N PHE A 334 11.88 -7.67 8.33
CA PHE A 334 11.20 -6.79 9.28
C PHE A 334 10.44 -7.52 10.39
N ALA A 335 10.22 -8.83 10.23
CA ALA A 335 9.38 -9.62 11.12
C ALA A 335 10.17 -10.34 12.24
N SER A 336 11.50 -10.40 12.14
CA SER A 336 12.35 -11.00 13.16
C SER A 336 13.15 -9.94 13.93
N THR A 337 12.58 -9.41 15.00
CA THR A 337 13.28 -9.13 16.27
C THR A 337 12.27 -8.98 17.41
#